data_AF-A0A2I0L950-F1
#
_entry.id   AF-A0A2I0L950-F1
#
_cell.length_a   1.000
_cell.length_b   1.000
_cell.length_c   1.000
_cell.angle_alpha   90.00
_cell.angle_beta   90.00
_cell.angle_gamma   90.00
#
_symmetry.space_group_name_H-M   'P 1'
#
loop_
_entity.id
_entity.type
_entity.pdbx_description
1 polymer ?
#
loop_
_entity_poly.entity_id
_entity_poly.type
_entity_poly.pdbx_seq_one_letter_code
_entity_poly.pdbx_strand_id
1 'polypeptide(L)'
;MAHQKERQGEKNSSETGSRGSLLDLPELALECILERLEHVGLLNMSWTCSFLRGKCRSDHLWERHLRRKWGEVIGGAAQRKWQGQVIEIATKGLCNHERGKQRDGLLPVM
;
A
#
# COMPACT_ATOMS: atom_id res chain seq x y z
N MET A 1 -0.55 20.84 62.37
CA MET A 1 -1.66 20.10 61.73
C MET A 1 -1.46 20.24 60.23
N ALA A 2 -1.06 19.16 59.56
CA ALA A 2 -0.69 19.17 58.15
C ALA A 2 -1.96 19.04 57.28
N HIS A 3 -2.16 20.00 56.38
CA HIS A 3 -3.21 19.94 55.37
C HIS A 3 -2.78 18.98 54.25
N GLN A 4 -3.37 17.79 54.22
CA GLN A 4 -3.22 16.86 53.10
C GLN A 4 -3.97 17.40 51.89
N LYS A 5 -3.19 17.71 50.86
CA LYS A 5 -3.63 18.00 49.50
C LYS A 5 -3.90 16.67 48.80
N GLU A 6 -5.15 16.25 48.74
CA GLU A 6 -5.54 15.15 47.85
C GLU A 6 -5.60 15.67 46.41
N ARG A 7 -4.59 15.33 45.62
CA ARG A 7 -4.68 15.40 44.16
C ARG A 7 -5.51 14.20 43.73
N GLN A 8 -6.78 14.44 43.39
CA GLN A 8 -7.54 13.48 42.59
C GLN A 8 -6.79 13.32 41.25
N GLY A 9 -6.21 12.14 41.06
CA GLY A 9 -5.79 11.68 39.74
C GLY A 9 -7.05 11.36 38.96
N GLU A 10 -7.38 12.22 38.00
CA GLU A 10 -8.28 11.89 36.89
C GLU A 10 -7.69 10.70 36.13
N LYS A 11 -8.10 9.49 36.51
CA LYS A 11 -8.03 8.33 35.63
C LYS A 11 -9.19 8.45 34.66
N ASN A 12 -8.94 9.13 33.55
CA ASN A 12 -9.68 8.97 32.31
C ASN A 12 -9.35 7.58 31.72
N SER A 13 -9.83 6.54 32.39
CA SER A 13 -10.00 5.21 31.81
C SER A 13 -11.13 5.31 30.80
N SER A 14 -10.79 5.63 29.55
CA SER A 14 -11.70 5.47 28.43
C SER A 14 -12.00 3.98 28.29
N GLU A 15 -13.22 3.58 28.63
CA GLU A 15 -13.78 2.29 28.25
C GLU A 15 -13.81 2.22 26.72
N THR A 16 -12.73 1.72 26.12
CA THR A 16 -12.72 1.27 24.73
C THR A 16 -13.32 -0.12 24.71
N GLY A 17 -14.64 -0.21 24.80
CA GLY A 17 -15.34 -1.46 24.46
C GLY A 17 -14.86 -1.90 23.09
N SER A 18 -14.16 -3.05 23.05
CA SER A 18 -13.50 -3.68 21.89
C SER A 18 -13.80 -3.01 20.55
N ARG A 19 -13.16 -1.86 20.28
CA ARG A 19 -13.30 -1.17 18.99
C ARG A 19 -12.28 -1.85 18.08
N GLY A 20 -12.75 -2.78 17.26
CA GLY A 20 -11.89 -3.44 16.27
C GLY A 20 -11.10 -2.42 15.47
N SER A 21 -9.80 -2.65 15.31
CA SER A 21 -8.92 -1.82 14.50
C SER A 21 -9.22 -2.03 13.02
N LEU A 22 -8.99 -1.00 12.19
CA LEU A 22 -9.01 -1.15 10.73
C LEU A 22 -8.05 -2.27 10.26
N LEU A 23 -6.96 -2.47 11.00
CA LEU A 23 -5.95 -3.47 10.69
C LEU A 23 -6.34 -4.89 11.12
N ASP A 24 -7.43 -5.04 11.89
CA ASP A 24 -7.97 -6.33 12.29
C ASP A 24 -8.92 -6.91 11.24
N LEU A 25 -9.22 -6.16 10.17
CA LEU A 25 -10.05 -6.63 9.07
C LEU A 25 -9.31 -7.65 8.20
N PRO A 26 -10.03 -8.62 7.59
CA PRO A 26 -9.49 -9.43 6.52
C PRO A 26 -8.91 -8.57 5.40
N GLU A 27 -7.82 -9.04 4.81
CA GLU A 27 -7.06 -8.31 3.79
C GLU A 27 -7.95 -7.79 2.63
N LEU A 28 -8.84 -8.63 2.11
CA LEU A 28 -9.78 -8.26 1.07
C LEU A 28 -10.70 -7.11 1.46
N ALA A 29 -11.18 -7.09 2.71
CA ALA A 29 -12.07 -6.03 3.19
C ALA A 29 -11.29 -4.71 3.33
N LEU A 30 -10.03 -4.77 3.78
CA LEU A 30 -9.15 -3.62 3.84
C LEU A 30 -8.88 -3.05 2.44
N GLU A 31 -8.49 -3.90 1.49
CA GLU A 31 -8.24 -3.49 0.10
C GLU A 31 -9.50 -2.89 -0.56
N CYS A 32 -10.69 -3.46 -0.31
CA CYS A 32 -11.95 -2.87 -0.77
C CYS A 32 -12.20 -1.46 -0.21
N ILE A 33 -11.84 -1.21 1.06
CA ILE A 33 -11.96 0.13 1.65
C ILE A 33 -10.97 1.08 0.99
N LEU A 34 -9.71 0.67 0.84
CA LEU A 34 -8.66 1.50 0.24
C LEU A 34 -8.99 1.85 -1.22
N GLU A 35 -9.54 0.93 -1.98
CA GLU A 35 -9.94 1.12 -3.39
C GLU A 35 -11.10 2.14 -3.56
N ARG A 36 -11.87 2.38 -2.51
CA ARG A 36 -12.95 3.39 -2.50
C ARG A 36 -12.45 4.79 -2.19
N LEU A 37 -11.21 4.95 -1.69
CA LEU A 37 -10.62 6.24 -1.42
C LEU A 37 -10.22 6.95 -2.72
N GLU A 38 -10.25 8.28 -2.73
CA GLU A 38 -9.61 9.03 -3.81
C GLU A 38 -8.07 8.95 -3.69
N HIS A 39 -7.35 9.30 -4.76
CA HIS A 39 -5.89 9.33 -4.81
C HIS A 39 -5.25 10.07 -3.61
N VAL A 40 -5.85 11.18 -3.15
CA VAL A 40 -5.38 11.89 -1.94
C VAL A 40 -5.59 11.05 -0.67
N GLY A 41 -6.71 10.35 -0.56
CA GLY A 41 -6.99 9.44 0.56
C GLY A 41 -6.01 8.27 0.62
N LEU A 42 -5.68 7.67 -0.51
CA LEU A 42 -4.65 6.62 -0.61
C LEU A 42 -3.26 7.13 -0.19
N LEU A 43 -2.87 8.33 -0.63
CA LEU A 43 -1.60 8.93 -0.21
C LEU A 43 -1.56 9.16 1.29
N ASN A 44 -2.61 9.75 1.87
CA ASN A 44 -2.71 9.98 3.30
C ASN A 44 -2.63 8.67 4.10
N MET A 45 -3.36 7.63 3.68
CA MET A 45 -3.30 6.32 4.32
C MET A 45 -1.91 5.68 4.20
N SER A 46 -1.21 5.87 3.08
CA SER A 46 0.14 5.35 2.89
C SER A 46 1.18 5.96 3.84
N TRP A 47 0.89 7.13 4.42
CA TRP A 47 1.81 7.82 5.34
C TRP A 47 1.61 7.41 6.81
N THR A 48 0.51 6.72 7.13
CA THR A 48 0.16 6.39 8.53
C THR A 48 1.05 5.31 9.12
N CYS A 49 1.12 4.12 8.50
CA CYS A 49 1.91 3.00 8.98
C CYS A 49 2.51 2.19 7.82
N SER A 50 3.61 1.47 8.08
CA SER A 50 4.34 0.69 7.07
C SER A 50 3.48 -0.37 6.38
N PHE A 51 2.52 -0.96 7.11
CA PHE A 51 1.59 -1.94 6.56
C PHE A 51 0.66 -1.30 5.52
N LEU A 52 -0.01 -0.21 5.89
CA LEU A 52 -0.86 0.56 4.97
C LEU A 52 -0.05 1.18 3.83
N ARG A 53 1.20 1.57 4.08
CA ARG A 53 2.12 2.06 3.04
C ARG A 53 2.37 1.04 1.94
N GLY A 54 2.56 -0.22 2.29
CA GLY A 54 2.71 -1.30 1.31
C GLY A 54 1.43 -1.50 0.51
N LYS A 55 0.29 -1.55 1.19
CA LYS A 55 -1.02 -1.80 0.57
C LYS A 55 -1.47 -0.67 -0.34
N CYS A 56 -1.39 0.57 0.12
CA CYS A 56 -1.79 1.76 -0.63
C CYS A 56 -0.93 2.01 -1.88
N ARG A 57 0.22 1.34 -2.02
CA ARG A 57 1.11 1.44 -3.18
C ARG A 57 1.02 0.24 -4.11
N SER A 58 0.10 -0.68 -3.85
CA SER A 58 -0.12 -1.84 -4.70
C SER A 58 -0.79 -1.45 -6.01
N ASP A 59 -0.25 -1.95 -7.13
CA ASP A 59 -0.62 -1.52 -8.48
C ASP A 59 -2.12 -1.67 -8.78
N HIS A 60 -2.76 -2.72 -8.26
CA HIS A 60 -4.18 -3.00 -8.52
C HIS A 60 -5.12 -1.88 -8.05
N LEU A 61 -4.78 -1.19 -6.95
CA LEU A 61 -5.56 -0.03 -6.47
C LEU A 61 -5.45 1.12 -7.48
N TRP A 62 -4.23 1.39 -7.95
CA TRP A 62 -3.94 2.48 -8.88
C TRP A 62 -4.44 2.22 -10.31
N GLU A 63 -4.46 0.97 -10.76
CA GLU A 63 -4.98 0.59 -12.09
C GLU A 63 -6.44 1.03 -12.24
N ARG A 64 -7.27 0.79 -11.23
CA ARG A 64 -8.68 1.22 -11.26
C ARG A 64 -8.83 2.73 -11.25
N HIS A 65 -8.02 3.45 -10.47
CA HIS A 65 -8.03 4.91 -10.45
C HIS A 65 -7.60 5.51 -11.79
N LEU A 66 -6.53 4.99 -12.39
CA LEU A 66 -6.06 5.41 -13.70
C LEU A 66 -7.09 5.13 -14.78
N ARG A 67 -7.69 3.94 -14.78
CA ARG A 67 -8.74 3.59 -15.75
C ARG A 67 -9.97 4.49 -15.61
N ARG A 68 -10.39 4.83 -14.38
CA ARG A 68 -11.53 5.73 -14.15
C ARG A 68 -11.25 7.17 -14.58
N LYS A 69 -10.08 7.72 -14.24
CA LYS A 69 -9.75 9.13 -14.55
C LYS A 69 -9.31 9.33 -16.01
N TRP A 70 -8.55 8.40 -16.55
CA TRP A 70 -7.89 8.55 -17.85
C TRP A 70 -8.42 7.62 -18.93
N GLY A 71 -9.26 6.63 -18.59
CA GLY A 71 -9.82 5.70 -19.59
C GLY A 71 -10.70 6.39 -20.62
N GLU A 72 -11.49 7.39 -20.21
CA GLU A 72 -12.31 8.18 -21.13
C GLU A 72 -11.44 9.14 -21.97
N VAL A 73 -10.40 9.71 -21.39
CA VAL A 73 -9.53 10.73 -22.02
C VAL A 73 -8.61 10.11 -23.08
N ILE A 74 -8.07 8.92 -22.80
CA ILE A 74 -7.06 8.29 -23.65
C ILE A 74 -7.70 7.59 -24.86
N GLY A 75 -9.01 7.30 -24.80
CA GLY A 75 -9.72 6.57 -25.85
C GLY A 75 -9.26 5.10 -25.96
N GLY A 76 -10.14 4.24 -26.50
CA GLY A 76 -9.92 2.78 -26.47
C GLY A 76 -8.63 2.31 -27.17
N ALA A 77 -8.17 3.01 -28.21
CA ALA A 77 -6.97 2.64 -28.95
C ALA A 77 -5.67 2.87 -28.14
N ALA A 78 -5.53 4.04 -27.51
CA ALA A 78 -4.35 4.30 -26.70
C ALA A 78 -4.40 3.57 -25.35
N GLN A 79 -5.59 3.27 -24.81
CA GLN A 79 -5.74 2.38 -23.66
C GLN A 79 -5.18 0.98 -23.96
N ARG A 80 -5.55 0.38 -25.10
CA ARG A 80 -5.02 -0.93 -25.52
C ARG A 80 -3.51 -0.92 -25.72
N LYS A 81 -2.97 0.16 -26.31
CA LYS A 81 -1.52 0.31 -26.49
C LYS A 81 -0.79 0.40 -25.15
N TRP A 82 -1.30 1.19 -24.20
CA TRP A 82 -0.74 1.29 -22.85
C TRP A 82 -0.78 -0.05 -22.12
N GLN A 83 -1.91 -0.76 -22.15
CA GLN A 83 -2.03 -2.10 -21.57
C GLN A 83 -1.02 -3.09 -22.19
N GLY A 84 -0.88 -3.07 -23.52
CA GLY A 84 0.12 -3.88 -24.22
C GLY A 84 1.54 -3.61 -23.73
N GLN A 85 1.91 -2.33 -23.56
CA GLN A 85 3.22 -1.96 -23.01
C GLN A 85 3.41 -2.41 -21.56
N VAL A 86 2.37 -2.30 -20.71
CA VAL A 86 2.44 -2.77 -19.32
C VAL A 86 2.67 -4.29 -19.27
N ILE A 87 1.95 -5.07 -20.10
CA ILE A 87 2.13 -6.52 -20.21
C ILE A 87 3.54 -6.85 -20.73
N GLU A 88 4.01 -6.15 -21.75
CA GLU A 88 5.36 -6.32 -22.29
C GLU A 88 6.43 -6.06 -21.23
N ILE A 89 6.28 -5.00 -20.43
CA ILE A 89 7.20 -4.70 -19.32
C ILE A 89 7.12 -5.77 -18.23
N ALA A 90 5.93 -6.21 -17.84
CA ALA A 90 5.74 -7.23 -16.82
C ALA A 90 6.36 -8.58 -17.25
N THR A 91 6.15 -8.98 -18.51
CA THR A 91 6.71 -10.21 -19.08
C THR A 91 8.22 -10.15 -19.21
N LYS A 92 8.80 -9.02 -19.64
CA LYS A 92 10.25 -8.81 -19.65
C LYS A 92 10.86 -8.82 -18.24
N GLY A 93 10.13 -8.31 -17.25
CA GLY A 93 10.54 -8.33 -15.84
C GLY A 93 10.68 -9.74 -15.28
N LEU A 94 9.80 -10.67 -15.67
CA LEU A 94 9.88 -12.08 -15.29
C LEU A 94 11.14 -12.78 -15.83
N CYS A 95 11.65 -12.37 -17.00
CA CYS A 95 12.89 -12.93 -17.58
C CYS A 95 14.18 -12.47 -16.87
N ASN A 96 14.13 -11.45 -16.01
CA ASN A 96 15.32 -10.90 -15.34
C ASN A 96 15.71 -11.64 -14.05
N HIS A 97 14.88 -12.56 -13.55
CA HIS A 97 15.18 -13.33 -12.32
C HIS A 97 16.21 -14.44 -12.53
N GLU A 98 16.28 -14.99 -13.75
CA GLU A 98 17.12 -16.16 -14.07
C GLU A 98 18.63 -15.83 -14.24
N ARG A 99 19.03 -14.55 -14.16
CA ARG A 99 20.43 -14.13 -14.42
C ARG A 99 21.30 -13.93 -13.17
N GLY A 100 20.76 -14.16 -11.97
CA GLY A 100 21.45 -13.90 -10.70
C GLY A 100 22.24 -15.06 -10.07
N LYS A 101 22.11 -16.30 -10.58
CA LYS A 101 22.75 -17.49 -9.98
C LYS A 101 23.81 -18.12 -10.89
N GLN A 102 24.89 -17.41 -11.24
CA GLN A 102 26.12 -18.07 -11.69
C GLN A 102 27.34 -17.14 -11.65
N ARG A 103 27.85 -16.77 -10.47
CA ARG A 103 29.23 -16.24 -10.33
C ARG A 103 29.87 -16.64 -9.00
N ASP A 104 29.78 -17.93 -8.65
CA ASP A 104 30.75 -18.53 -7.72
C ASP A 104 31.75 -19.32 -8.56
N GLY A 105 32.98 -18.80 -8.63
CA GLY A 105 34.10 -19.50 -9.23
C GLY A 105 34.96 -18.61 -10.13
N LEU A 106 36.21 -18.45 -9.69
CA LEU A 106 37.39 -18.04 -10.45
C LEU A 106 37.74 -16.55 -10.43
N LEU A 107 38.57 -16.19 -9.44
CA LEU A 107 39.50 -15.07 -9.52
C LEU A 107 40.51 -15.35 -10.64
N PRO A 108 40.80 -14.40 -11.54
CA PRO A 108 42.07 -14.37 -12.24
C PRO A 108 43.08 -13.57 -11.39
N VAL A 109 44.26 -14.16 -11.29
CA VAL A 109 45.48 -13.57 -10.74
C VAL A 109 45.84 -12.27 -11.45
N MET A 110 46.30 -11.27 -10.69
CA MET A 110 47.34 -10.33 -11.08
C MET A 110 48.17 -10.02 -9.84
#